data_AF-A0A3Q0DEN9-F1
#
_entry.id   AF-A0A3Q0DEN9-F1
#
_cell.length_a   1.000
_cell.length_b   1.000
_cell.length_c   1.000
_cell.angle_alpha   90.00
_cell.angle_beta   90.00
_cell.angle_gamma   90.00
#
_symmetry.space_group_name_H-M   'P 1'
#
loop_
_entity.id
_entity.type
_entity.pdbx_description
1 polymer ?
#
loop_
_entity_poly.entity_id
_entity_poly.type
_entity_poly.pdbx_seq_one_letter_code
_entity_poly.pdbx_strand_id
1 'polypeptide(L)'
;MTYNSYMDEKNGPPPPNMTTNERRVIVPADPTLWTQEHVRQWLEWAIKEYGLMEIDTSFFQNMDGKELCKMNKDDFLRGTSLYNTEVLLSHLSYLRESK
;
A
#
# COMPACT_ATOMS: atom_id res chain seq x y z
N MET A 1 34.68 44.01 22.28
CA MET A 1 33.43 44.34 21.56
C MET A 1 32.65 43.05 21.40
N THR A 2 31.45 43.05 21.93
CA THR A 2 30.55 41.92 22.16
C THR A 2 29.47 41.94 21.09
N TYR A 3 29.20 40.84 20.40
CA TYR A 3 27.94 40.55 19.69
C TYR A 3 27.77 39.02 19.68
N ASN A 4 26.96 38.46 20.58
CA ASN A 4 25.58 37.95 20.33
C ASN A 4 25.59 36.79 19.30
N SER A 5 25.56 35.52 19.71
CA SER A 5 24.43 34.73 20.28
C SER A 5 23.32 34.40 19.29
N TYR A 6 22.85 33.14 19.38
CA TYR A 6 21.65 32.50 18.78
C TYR A 6 21.84 31.83 17.41
N MET A 7 21.48 30.56 17.15
CA MET A 7 20.55 29.61 17.78
C MET A 7 21.17 28.18 17.65
N ASP A 8 21.19 27.38 18.72
CA ASP A 8 20.29 26.22 18.90
C ASP A 8 20.17 25.34 17.63
N GLU A 9 21.10 24.38 17.44
CA GLU A 9 20.91 23.27 16.49
C GLU A 9 19.93 22.27 17.11
N LYS A 10 18.72 22.79 17.22
CA LYS A 10 17.44 22.15 17.47
C LYS A 10 17.43 20.76 16.84
N ASN A 11 17.24 19.78 17.72
CA ASN A 11 16.59 18.51 17.46
C ASN A 11 15.54 18.65 16.35
N GLY A 12 15.94 18.45 15.10
CA GLY A 12 15.03 18.17 14.01
C GLY A 12 14.53 16.74 14.20
N PRO A 13 13.22 16.47 14.17
CA PRO A 13 12.77 15.09 14.09
C PRO A 13 13.44 14.44 12.86
N PRO A 14 13.84 13.16 12.94
CA PRO A 14 14.35 12.46 11.78
C PRO A 14 13.36 12.60 10.63
N PRO A 15 13.83 12.73 9.37
CA PRO A 15 12.95 12.79 8.22
C PRO A 15 12.02 11.56 8.25
N PRO A 16 10.69 11.75 8.09
CA PRO A 16 9.77 10.63 8.12
C PRO A 16 10.02 9.77 6.88
N ASN A 17 10.39 8.50 7.11
CA ASN A 17 10.39 7.44 6.11
C ASN A 17 11.10 7.75 4.79
N MET A 18 12.42 7.78 4.80
CA MET A 18 13.18 7.36 3.62
C MET A 18 13.59 5.89 3.79
N THR A 19 12.63 4.98 3.62
CA THR A 19 12.99 3.58 3.30
C THR A 19 13.61 3.59 1.91
N THR A 20 14.92 3.65 1.89
CA THR A 20 15.79 3.39 0.76
C THR A 20 15.47 2.03 0.14
N ASN A 21 14.67 2.00 -0.92
CA ASN A 21 14.76 0.93 -1.91
C ASN A 21 14.33 1.51 -3.25
N GLU A 22 15.33 1.68 -4.08
CA GLU A 22 15.25 2.35 -5.35
C GLU A 22 14.56 1.40 -6.35
N ARG A 23 13.41 1.82 -6.91
CA ARG A 23 12.77 1.28 -8.13
C ARG A 23 12.13 -0.13 -8.10
N ARG A 24 11.79 -0.68 -6.95
CA ARG A 24 10.81 -1.78 -6.87
C ARG A 24 9.71 -1.36 -5.93
N VAL A 25 8.45 -1.55 -6.33
CA VAL A 25 7.29 -1.34 -5.45
C VAL A 25 7.55 -2.22 -4.21
N ILE A 26 8.02 -1.62 -3.11
CA ILE A 26 8.22 -2.34 -1.85
C ILE A 26 6.86 -2.40 -1.19
N VAL A 27 5.92 -3.13 -1.78
CA VAL A 27 4.89 -3.69 -0.92
C VAL A 27 5.63 -4.65 0.00
N PRO A 28 5.58 -4.46 1.34
CA PRO A 28 6.07 -5.47 2.26
C PRO A 28 5.52 -6.84 1.84
N ALA A 29 6.34 -7.89 1.91
CA ALA A 29 5.88 -9.25 1.59
C ALA A 29 4.64 -9.64 2.41
N ASP A 30 4.50 -9.09 3.62
CA ASP A 30 3.29 -9.22 4.41
C ASP A 30 2.23 -8.16 3.99
N PRO A 31 1.10 -8.58 3.37
CA PRO A 31 0.02 -7.66 3.00
C PRO A 31 -0.61 -6.93 4.20
N THR A 32 -0.39 -7.40 5.43
CA THR A 32 -0.84 -6.72 6.67
C THR A 32 -0.05 -5.46 7.02
N LEU A 33 1.13 -5.28 6.42
CA LEU A 33 1.97 -4.09 6.61
C LEU A 33 1.74 -3.03 5.53
N TRP A 34 0.81 -3.27 4.61
CA TRP A 34 0.53 -2.30 3.55
C TRP A 34 -0.13 -1.06 4.12
N THR A 35 0.32 0.10 3.66
CA THR A 35 -0.34 1.38 3.89
C THR A 35 -1.37 1.61 2.78
N GLN A 36 -2.19 2.65 2.91
CA GLN A 36 -3.14 3.04 1.86
C GLN A 36 -2.46 3.24 0.50
N GLU A 37 -1.27 3.85 0.49
CA GLU A 37 -0.49 4.04 -0.74
C GLU A 37 -0.02 2.70 -1.35
N HIS A 38 0.37 1.74 -0.50
CA HIS A 38 0.77 0.40 -0.96
C HIS A 38 -0.40 -0.36 -1.57
N VAL A 39 -1.59 -0.30 -0.96
CA VAL A 39 -2.82 -0.91 -1.49
C VAL A 39 -3.15 -0.30 -2.85
N ARG A 40 -3.05 1.03 -2.98
CA ARG A 40 -3.28 1.74 -4.24
C ARG A 40 -2.32 1.30 -5.33
N GLN A 41 -1.02 1.23 -5.03
CA GLN A 41 0.00 0.79 -5.97
C GLN A 41 -0.19 -0.66 -6.39
N TRP A 42 -0.49 -1.55 -5.45
CA TRP A 42 -0.77 -2.95 -5.75
C TRP A 42 -1.99 -3.10 -6.67
N LEU A 43 -3.05 -2.34 -6.41
CA LEU A 43 -4.27 -2.38 -7.23
C LEU A 43 -4.01 -1.89 -8.65
N GLU A 44 -3.30 -0.75 -8.80
CA GLU A 44 -2.91 -0.25 -10.12
C GLU A 44 -1.99 -1.23 -10.87
N TRP A 45 -1.06 -1.86 -10.17
CA TRP A 45 -0.21 -2.90 -10.74
C TRP A 45 -1.05 -4.10 -11.19
N ALA A 46 -1.94 -4.62 -10.34
CA ALA A 46 -2.80 -5.76 -10.66
C ALA A 46 -3.73 -5.47 -11.84
N ILE A 47 -4.28 -4.25 -11.93
CA ILE A 47 -5.07 -3.79 -13.07
C ILE A 47 -4.25 -3.87 -14.36
N LYS A 48 -3.00 -3.39 -14.36
CA LYS A 48 -2.15 -3.38 -15.56
C LYS A 48 -1.62 -4.77 -15.90
N GLU A 49 -1.22 -5.55 -14.91
CA GLU A 49 -0.61 -6.88 -15.08
C GLU A 49 -1.66 -7.90 -15.55
N TYR A 50 -2.83 -7.92 -14.91
CA TYR A 50 -3.90 -8.87 -15.22
C TYR A 50 -4.93 -8.32 -16.21
N GLY A 51 -4.82 -7.06 -16.61
CA GLY A 51 -5.77 -6.40 -17.52
C GLY A 51 -7.17 -6.25 -16.92
N LEU A 52 -7.26 -6.04 -15.60
CA LEU A 52 -8.54 -5.92 -14.90
C LEU A 52 -9.23 -4.60 -15.29
N MET A 53 -10.51 -4.66 -15.62
CA MET A 53 -11.33 -3.50 -15.95
C MET A 53 -12.48 -3.37 -14.95
N GLU A 54 -13.08 -2.18 -14.84
CA GLU A 54 -14.24 -1.94 -13.97
C GLU A 54 -13.95 -2.17 -12.47
N ILE A 55 -12.77 -1.76 -12.01
CA ILE A 55 -12.43 -1.75 -10.58
C ILE A 55 -12.77 -0.40 -9.98
N ASP A 56 -13.52 -0.40 -8.89
CA ASP A 56 -13.81 0.78 -8.09
C ASP A 56 -12.62 1.12 -7.19
N THR A 57 -11.64 1.84 -7.73
CA THR A 57 -10.45 2.25 -6.97
C THR A 57 -10.80 3.15 -5.79
N SER A 58 -11.94 3.84 -5.83
CA SER A 58 -12.40 4.71 -4.73
C SER A 58 -12.81 3.90 -3.50
N PHE A 59 -13.29 2.67 -3.68
CA PHE A 59 -13.55 1.72 -2.61
C PHE A 59 -12.27 1.33 -1.85
N PHE A 60 -11.18 1.08 -2.58
CA PHE A 60 -9.90 0.64 -2.02
C PHE A 60 -8.96 1.77 -1.59
N GLN A 61 -9.18 3.03 -2.02
CA GLN A 61 -8.24 4.14 -1.80
C GLN A 61 -7.95 4.45 -0.32
N ASN A 62 -8.92 4.21 0.56
CA ASN A 62 -8.82 4.48 1.99
C ASN A 62 -8.49 3.22 2.81
N MET A 63 -8.28 2.07 2.15
CA MET A 63 -7.98 0.81 2.81
C MET A 63 -6.48 0.65 3.04
N ASP A 64 -6.12 0.23 4.24
CA ASP A 64 -4.79 -0.28 4.54
C ASP A 64 -4.72 -1.81 4.36
N GLY A 65 -3.51 -2.34 4.45
CA GLY A 65 -3.23 -3.74 4.28
C GLY A 65 -3.95 -4.67 5.24
N LYS A 66 -4.23 -4.22 6.47
CA LYS A 66 -4.94 -5.04 7.45
C LYS A 66 -6.40 -5.18 7.04
N GLU A 67 -7.03 -4.09 6.63
CA GLU A 67 -8.40 -4.10 6.12
C GLU A 67 -8.48 -4.93 4.82
N LEU A 68 -7.52 -4.76 3.91
CA LEU A 68 -7.44 -5.56 2.69
C LEU A 68 -7.32 -7.07 2.96
N CYS A 69 -6.51 -7.47 3.95
CA CYS A 69 -6.38 -8.86 4.40
C CYS A 69 -7.63 -9.43 5.08
N LYS A 70 -8.45 -8.58 5.70
CA LYS A 70 -9.69 -8.98 6.36
C LYS A 70 -10.86 -9.15 5.39
N MET A 71 -10.78 -8.50 4.23
CA MET A 71 -11.83 -8.56 3.23
C MET A 71 -11.97 -9.98 2.68
N ASN A 72 -13.22 -10.42 2.60
CA ASN A 72 -13.57 -11.67 1.97
C ASN A 72 -13.97 -11.45 0.50
N LYS A 73 -14.26 -12.54 -0.19
CA LYS A 73 -14.73 -12.53 -1.57
C LYS A 73 -15.93 -11.60 -1.77
N ASP A 74 -16.90 -11.63 -0.85
CA ASP A 74 -18.07 -10.76 -0.87
C ASP A 74 -17.74 -9.27 -0.73
N ASP A 75 -16.69 -8.92 0.02
CA ASP A 75 -16.31 -7.51 0.21
C ASP A 75 -15.60 -6.95 -1.03
N PHE A 76 -14.70 -7.74 -1.64
CA PHE A 76 -14.09 -7.39 -2.92
C PHE A 76 -15.13 -7.29 -4.05
N LEU A 77 -16.14 -8.17 -4.04
CA LEU A 77 -17.26 -8.12 -4.99
C LEU A 77 -18.07 -6.82 -4.95
N ARG A 78 -17.98 -6.03 -3.87
CA ARG A 78 -18.60 -4.69 -3.80
C ARG A 78 -17.81 -3.65 -4.58
N GLY A 79 -16.49 -3.80 -4.64
CA GLY A 79 -15.59 -2.89 -5.34
C GLY A 79 -15.24 -3.34 -6.76
N THR A 80 -15.55 -4.58 -7.15
CA THR A 80 -15.18 -5.11 -8.46
C THR A 80 -15.98 -6.37 -8.85
N SER A 81 -15.86 -6.83 -10.10
CA SER A 81 -16.47 -8.09 -10.58
C SER A 81 -15.84 -9.36 -9.97
N LEU A 82 -16.57 -10.49 -10.01
CA LEU A 82 -16.17 -11.80 -9.48
C LEU A 82 -14.79 -12.24 -9.99
N TYR A 83 -14.55 -12.08 -11.29
CA TYR A 83 -13.28 -12.44 -11.91
C TYR A 83 -12.11 -11.67 -11.29
N ASN A 84 -12.24 -10.34 -11.21
CA ASN A 84 -11.23 -9.47 -10.63
C ASN A 84 -11.00 -9.80 -9.15
N THR A 85 -12.09 -10.05 -8.40
CA THR A 85 -12.01 -10.48 -6.99
C THR A 85 -11.17 -11.73 -6.82
N GLU A 86 -11.36 -12.75 -7.67
CA GLU A 86 -10.60 -14.00 -7.59
C GLU A 86 -9.12 -13.78 -7.90
N VAL A 87 -8.80 -12.98 -8.92
CA VAL A 87 -7.42 -12.62 -9.26
C VAL A 87 -6.74 -11.88 -8.11
N LEU A 88 -7.39 -10.85 -7.57
CA LEU A 88 -6.87 -10.04 -6.46
C LEU A 88 -6.66 -10.87 -5.20
N LEU A 89 -7.65 -11.65 -4.77
CA LEU A 89 -7.55 -12.51 -3.60
C LEU A 89 -6.52 -13.62 -3.77
N SER A 90 -6.41 -14.20 -4.97
CA SER A 90 -5.40 -15.21 -5.27
C SER A 90 -4.00 -14.62 -5.13
N HIS A 91 -3.77 -13.42 -5.68
CA HIS A 91 -2.49 -12.74 -5.55
C HIS A 91 -2.18 -12.35 -4.10
N LEU A 92 -3.17 -11.87 -3.35
CA LEU A 92 -3.02 -11.51 -1.94
C LEU A 92 -2.69 -12.74 -1.07
N SER A 93 -3.31 -13.89 -1.37
CA SER A 93 -3.01 -15.17 -0.73
C SER A 93 -1.60 -15.65 -1.08
N TYR A 94 -1.19 -15.53 -2.35
CA TYR A 94 0.16 -15.86 -2.80
C TYR A 94 1.22 -15.05 -2.04
N LEU A 95 1.02 -13.74 -1.91
CA LEU A 95 1.93 -12.86 -1.14
C LEU A 95 2.04 -13.29 0.33
N ARG A 96 0.91 -13.67 0.95
CA ARG A 96 0.86 -14.14 2.34
C ARG A 96 1.52 -15.50 2.54
N GLU A 97 1.42 -16.40 1.56
CA GLU A 97 1.92 -17.78 1.63
C GLU A 97 3.39 -17.91 1.20
N SER A 98 3.94 -16.89 0.53
CA SER A 98 5.36 -16.79 0.14
C SER A 98 6.29 -16.48 1.33
N LYS A 99 6.32 -17.35 2.33
CA LYS A 99 7.31 -17.36 3.43
C LYS A 99 8.39 -18.41 3.23
#